data_AF-A0A1G3V6A1-F1
#
_entry.id   AF-A0A1G3V6A1-F1
#
_cell.length_a   1.000
_cell.length_b   1.000
_cell.length_c   1.000
_cell.angle_alpha   90.00
_cell.angle_beta   90.00
_cell.angle_gamma   90.00
#
_symmetry.space_group_name_H-M   'P 1'
#
loop_
_entity.id
_entity.type
_entity.pdbx_description
1 polymer ?
#
loop_
_entity_poly.entity_id
_entity_poly.type
_entity_poly.pdbx_seq_one_letter_code
_entity_poly.pdbx_strand_id
1 'polypeptide(L)'
;MVIGFVLGGWVTSSTTQNMSGEAVLASQAAICVAQYLKEPNSQEKLKEFEAIDNSKRYEFIEKGGWDKMPGQKEASSGVRNACVAGLEALIKK
;
A
#
# COMPACT_ATOMS: atom_id res chain seq x y z
N MET A 1 11.77 24.52 -18.07
CA MET A 1 12.95 25.37 -17.83
C MET A 1 12.87 25.84 -16.39
N VAL A 2 13.71 25.28 -15.53
CA VAL A 2 13.77 25.56 -14.08
C VAL A 2 14.71 26.74 -13.88
N ILE A 3 14.33 27.76 -13.09
CA ILE A 3 15.11 28.25 -11.93
C ILE A 3 14.18 28.99 -10.95
N GLY A 4 13.95 28.38 -9.80
CA GLY A 4 13.48 29.01 -8.56
C GLY A 4 13.96 28.14 -7.41
N PHE A 5 15.13 28.45 -6.85
CA PHE A 5 15.73 27.70 -5.74
C PHE A 5 15.29 28.31 -4.41
N VAL A 6 14.45 27.60 -3.67
CA VAL A 6 14.38 27.63 -2.20
C VAL A 6 13.94 26.22 -1.77
N LEU A 7 14.46 25.76 -0.62
CA LEU A 7 13.78 24.88 0.33
C LEU A 7 12.32 25.38 0.53
N GLY A 8 11.46 25.11 -0.45
CA GLY A 8 10.20 25.82 -0.71
C GLY A 8 9.92 26.03 -2.19
N GLY A 9 10.08 24.98 -3.01
CA GLY A 9 9.58 24.93 -4.37
C GLY A 9 8.08 24.66 -4.37
N TRP A 10 7.28 25.62 -4.83
CA TRP A 10 5.86 25.42 -5.07
C TRP A 10 5.67 24.47 -6.26
N VAL A 11 5.48 23.19 -5.94
CA VAL A 11 4.88 22.21 -6.84
C VAL A 11 3.49 22.71 -7.21
N THR A 12 3.23 22.85 -8.50
CA THR A 12 1.94 23.29 -9.03
C THR A 12 0.88 22.25 -8.69
N SER A 13 0.01 22.59 -7.73
CA SER A 13 -0.99 21.74 -7.06
C SER A 13 -1.84 20.86 -8.00
N SER A 14 -2.00 21.24 -9.27
CA SER A 14 -2.86 20.56 -10.25
C SER A 14 -2.27 19.29 -10.89
N THR A 15 -0.94 19.12 -10.93
CA THR A 15 -0.31 17.89 -11.49
C THR A 15 0.10 16.91 -10.39
N THR A 16 0.27 17.38 -9.16
CA THR A 16 0.55 16.53 -8.00
C THR A 16 -0.64 15.64 -7.67
N GLN A 17 -1.89 16.08 -7.86
CA GLN A 17 -3.05 15.35 -7.35
C GLN A 17 -3.32 14.00 -8.03
N ASN A 18 -2.98 13.84 -9.31
CA ASN A 18 -3.15 12.56 -10.03
C ASN A 18 -1.93 11.64 -9.92
N MET A 19 -0.70 12.17 -10.02
CA MET A 19 0.53 11.39 -9.82
C MET A 19 0.75 10.97 -8.36
N SER A 20 0.24 11.75 -7.40
CA SER A 20 0.34 11.39 -5.97
C SER A 20 -0.53 10.20 -5.65
N GLY A 21 -1.71 10.02 -6.27
CA GLY A 21 -2.58 8.89 -5.95
C GLY A 21 -1.85 7.56 -6.15
N GLU A 22 -1.27 7.35 -7.34
CA GLU A 22 -0.55 6.12 -7.67
C GLU A 22 0.76 5.97 -6.89
N ALA A 23 1.56 7.04 -6.76
CA ALA A 23 2.80 6.99 -5.98
C ALA A 23 2.54 6.74 -4.49
N VAL A 24 1.47 7.32 -3.94
CA VAL A 24 1.03 7.10 -2.57
C VAL A 24 0.51 5.68 -2.41
N LEU A 25 -0.25 5.14 -3.37
CA LEU A 25 -0.72 3.75 -3.36
C LEU A 25 0.45 2.76 -3.41
N ALA A 26 1.44 2.99 -4.26
CA ALA A 26 2.65 2.16 -4.31
C ALA A 26 3.44 2.21 -2.99
N SER A 27 3.54 3.39 -2.39
CA SER A 27 4.18 3.57 -1.07
C SER A 27 3.38 2.88 0.04
N GLN A 28 2.05 2.97 -0.02
CA GLN A 28 1.12 2.30 0.89
C GLN A 28 1.21 0.77 0.77
N ALA A 29 1.32 0.24 -0.44
CA ALA A 29 1.55 -1.18 -0.68
C ALA A 29 2.87 -1.64 -0.06
N ALA A 30 3.96 -0.91 -0.27
CA ALA A 30 5.25 -1.22 0.32
C ALA A 30 5.22 -1.20 1.85
N ILE A 31 4.52 -0.23 2.45
CA ILE A 31 4.31 -0.15 3.90
C ILE A 31 3.45 -1.31 4.39
N CYS A 32 2.37 -1.66 3.68
CA CYS A 32 1.54 -2.81 4.00
C CYS A 32 2.35 -4.10 4.04
N VAL A 33 3.15 -4.33 3.00
CA VAL A 33 4.07 -5.47 2.90
C VAL A 33 5.09 -5.48 4.03
N ALA A 34 5.67 -4.32 4.38
CA ALA A 34 6.63 -4.24 5.47
C ALA A 34 5.98 -4.55 6.84
N GLN A 35 4.75 -4.05 7.08
CA GLN A 35 3.99 -4.38 8.29
C GLN A 35 3.65 -5.86 8.33
N TYR A 36 3.25 -6.42 7.19
CA TYR A 36 2.95 -7.82 7.03
C TYR A 36 4.15 -8.70 7.37
N LEU A 37 5.31 -8.46 6.74
CA LEU A 37 6.55 -9.21 6.99
C LEU A 37 7.06 -9.08 8.44
N LYS A 38 6.68 -8.02 9.14
CA LYS A 38 7.01 -7.84 10.56
C LYS A 38 6.21 -8.79 11.47
N GLU A 39 5.09 -9.33 11.01
CA GLU A 39 4.35 -10.32 11.78
C GLU A 39 5.11 -11.64 11.90
N PRO A 40 5.12 -12.29 13.08
CA PRO A 40 5.82 -13.55 13.28
C PRO A 40 5.23 -14.70 12.43
N ASN A 41 3.96 -14.59 12.04
CA ASN A 41 3.24 -15.60 11.25
C ASN A 41 3.11 -15.21 9.77
N SER A 42 3.87 -14.23 9.30
CA SER A 42 3.76 -13.68 7.95
C SER A 42 3.92 -14.73 6.85
N GLN A 43 4.76 -15.75 7.06
CA GLN A 43 4.97 -16.81 6.07
C GLN A 43 3.80 -17.80 5.97
N GLU A 44 3.17 -18.17 7.09
CA GLU A 44 1.94 -18.99 7.09
C GLU A 44 0.76 -18.20 6.50
N LYS A 45 0.63 -16.94 6.90
CA LYS A 45 -0.37 -16.01 6.38
C LYS A 45 -0.20 -15.83 4.87
N LEU A 46 1.02 -15.91 4.32
CA LEU A 46 1.27 -15.67 2.90
C LEU A 46 0.79 -16.84 2.07
N LYS A 47 1.01 -18.06 2.57
CA LYS A 47 0.44 -19.28 1.98
C LYS A 47 -1.08 -19.27 2.02
N GLU A 48 -1.66 -18.82 3.15
CA GLU A 48 -3.11 -18.69 3.28
C GLU A 48 -3.66 -17.64 2.30
N PHE A 49 -2.98 -16.51 2.14
CA PHE A 49 -3.33 -15.46 1.18
C PHE A 49 -3.21 -15.91 -0.30
N GLU A 50 -2.18 -16.70 -0.62
CA GLU A 50 -2.02 -17.30 -1.94
C GLU A 50 -3.16 -18.27 -2.26
N ALA A 51 -3.54 -19.11 -1.29
CA ALA A 51 -4.54 -20.17 -1.44
C ALA A 51 -5.99 -19.66 -1.52
N ILE A 52 -6.27 -18.42 -1.14
CA ILE A 52 -7.61 -17.82 -1.18
C ILE A 52 -7.83 -16.98 -2.45
N ASP A 53 -9.11 -16.89 -2.85
CA ASP A 53 -9.55 -16.07 -3.98
C ASP A 53 -9.45 -14.57 -3.74
N ASN A 54 -9.44 -13.78 -4.82
CA ASN A 54 -9.29 -12.32 -4.76
C ASN A 54 -10.29 -11.64 -3.78
N SER A 55 -11.57 -12.03 -3.80
CA SER A 55 -12.56 -11.50 -2.84
C SER A 55 -12.17 -11.75 -1.37
N LYS A 56 -11.65 -12.94 -1.07
CA LYS A 56 -11.18 -13.29 0.27
C LYS A 56 -9.87 -12.59 0.62
N ARG A 57 -9.01 -12.29 -0.36
CA ARG A 57 -7.78 -11.50 -0.17
C ARG A 57 -8.09 -10.10 0.36
N TYR A 58 -9.14 -9.45 -0.14
CA TYR A 58 -9.57 -8.16 0.42
C TYR A 58 -10.02 -8.27 1.87
N GLU A 59 -10.86 -9.26 2.21
CA GLU A 59 -11.27 -9.51 3.60
C GLU A 59 -10.09 -9.87 4.50
N PHE A 60 -9.12 -10.62 3.98
CA PHE A 60 -7.92 -10.99 4.70
C PHE A 60 -7.09 -9.75 5.06
N ILE A 61 -6.90 -8.82 4.12
CA ILE A 61 -6.19 -7.58 4.37
C ILE A 61 -6.94 -6.69 5.39
N GLU A 62 -8.26 -6.59 5.27
CA GLU A 62 -9.12 -5.87 6.21
C GLU A 62 -9.02 -6.43 7.63
N LYS A 63 -9.10 -7.76 7.76
CA LYS A 63 -9.01 -8.46 9.06
C LYS A 63 -7.64 -8.33 9.71
N GLY A 64 -6.57 -8.34 8.92
CA GLY A 64 -5.23 -8.08 9.43
C GLY A 64 -4.95 -6.59 9.71
N GLY A 65 -5.84 -5.70 9.26
CA GLY A 65 -5.71 -4.26 9.47
C GLY A 65 -4.56 -3.62 8.70
N TRP A 66 -4.00 -4.31 7.70
CA TRP A 66 -2.90 -3.76 6.91
C TRP A 66 -3.38 -2.77 5.83
N ASP A 67 -4.69 -2.65 5.65
CA ASP A 67 -5.32 -1.54 4.91
C ASP A 67 -5.37 -0.22 5.69
N LYS A 68 -4.93 -0.24 6.96
CA LYS A 68 -4.69 0.95 7.78
C LYS A 68 -3.20 1.27 7.80
N MET A 69 -2.89 2.49 7.40
CA MET A 69 -1.52 2.99 7.46
C MET A 69 -1.17 3.41 8.90
N PRO A 70 0.10 3.29 9.31
CA PRO A 70 0.53 3.70 10.64
C PRO A 70 0.22 5.19 10.85
N GLY A 71 -0.55 5.49 11.90
CA GLY A 71 -1.01 6.85 12.23
C GLY A 71 -2.35 7.25 11.60
N GLN A 72 -2.94 6.42 10.73
CA GLN A 72 -4.30 6.62 10.22
C GLN A 72 -5.32 5.80 11.01
N LYS A 73 -6.46 6.41 11.33
CA LYS A 73 -7.56 5.72 12.05
C LYS A 73 -8.44 4.87 11.13
N GLU A 74 -8.53 5.25 9.86
CA GLU A 74 -9.46 4.65 8.89
C GLU A 74 -8.70 3.86 7.83
N ALA A 75 -9.28 2.72 7.47
CA ALA A 75 -8.82 1.92 6.35
C ALA A 75 -9.21 2.61 5.04
N SER A 76 -8.34 2.56 4.04
CA SER A 76 -8.67 3.06 2.71
C SER A 76 -8.75 1.90 1.72
N SER A 77 -9.82 1.86 0.94
CA SER A 77 -10.03 0.86 -0.11
C SER A 77 -8.91 0.87 -1.14
N GLY A 78 -8.32 2.04 -1.41
CA GLY A 78 -7.13 2.18 -2.24
C GLY A 78 -5.92 1.45 -1.65
N VAL A 79 -5.63 1.66 -0.36
CA VAL A 79 -4.55 0.97 0.36
C VAL A 79 -4.76 -0.53 0.33
N ARG A 80 -6.00 -1.00 0.53
CA ARG A 80 -6.32 -2.43 0.51
C ARG A 80 -5.98 -3.05 -0.84
N ASN A 81 -6.41 -2.43 -1.92
CA ASN A 81 -6.17 -2.93 -3.27
C ASN A 81 -4.67 -2.89 -3.63
N ALA A 82 -4.01 -1.79 -3.27
CA ALA A 82 -2.56 -1.65 -3.45
C ALA A 82 -1.79 -2.70 -2.64
N CYS A 83 -2.24 -3.02 -1.43
CA CYS A 83 -1.63 -4.06 -0.61
C CYS A 83 -1.81 -5.46 -1.19
N VAL A 84 -3.02 -5.80 -1.67
CA VAL A 84 -3.26 -7.07 -2.37
C VAL A 84 -2.30 -7.20 -3.55
N ALA A 85 -2.22 -6.18 -4.40
CA ALA A 85 -1.30 -6.17 -5.54
C ALA A 85 0.18 -6.28 -5.12
N GLY A 86 0.57 -5.65 -4.00
CA GLY A 86 1.92 -5.73 -3.45
C GLY A 86 2.28 -7.14 -2.93
N LEU A 87 1.35 -7.80 -2.25
CA LEU A 87 1.53 -9.20 -1.80
C LEU A 87 1.52 -10.17 -2.97
N GLU A 88 0.65 -9.98 -3.98
CA GLU A 88 0.68 -10.78 -5.21
C GLU A 88 2.01 -10.65 -5.94
N ALA A 89 2.59 -9.45 -5.98
CA ALA A 89 3.92 -9.22 -6.55
C ALA A 89 5.05 -9.89 -5.76
N LEU A 90 4.89 -10.08 -4.44
CA LEU A 90 5.82 -10.87 -3.63
C LEU A 90 5.72 -12.37 -3.89
N ILE A 91 4.49 -12.88 -4.07
CA ILE A 91 4.23 -14.31 -4.31
C ILE A 91 4.71 -14.73 -5.70
N LYS A 92 4.56 -13.86 -6.70
CA LYS A 92 4.92 -14.17 -8.10
C LYS A 92 6.45 -14.14 -8.36
N LYS A 93 7.27 -13.86 -7.35
CA LYS A 93 8.72 -13.70 -7.45
C LYS A 93 9.46 -14.93 -6.95
#